data_AF-A0AAU3ITP4-F1
#
_entry.id   AF-A0AAU3ITP4-F1
#
_cell.length_a   1.000
_cell.length_b   1.000
_cell.length_c   1.000
_cell.angle_alpha   90.00
_cell.angle_beta   90.00
_cell.angle_gamma   90.00
#
_symmetry.space_group_name_H-M   'P 1'
#
loop_
_entity.id
_entity.type
_entity.pdbx_description
1 polymer ?
#
loop_
_entity_poly.entity_id
_entity_poly.type
_entity_poly.pdbx_seq_one_letter_code
_entity_poly.pdbx_strand_id
1 'polypeptide(L)'
;MSRFTEELRDPWALLLGATAAGAAWAVDVHPAGAVVAGVVVWLTKAFASAWQSTGGESRAEPPEPKGPPVARGSAEEAWLRRAERAAGSFADLTASMRGQILLDRIADMRPQVDDTVGTLRRLAGHASVTGSALARFDPRFLDQERARLTQARRTAREEVAGELDRSIAALDAQREVYGRLSGARERVLARLESGAISLEGLVARAVEISAMTATSGGADGADGGGQALNDLTTELELTRQSLHEVEEATRRDLGP
;
A
#
# COMPACT_ATOMS: atom_id res chain seq x y z
N MET A 1 17.43 -42.81 -4.69
CA MET A 1 18.65 -41.98 -4.81
C MET A 1 18.91 -41.66 -6.29
N SER A 2 18.14 -40.76 -6.89
CA SER A 2 18.36 -40.38 -8.31
C SER A 2 17.81 -39.01 -8.72
N ARG A 3 17.24 -38.20 -7.81
CA ARG A 3 16.77 -36.83 -8.15
C ARG A 3 17.85 -35.75 -8.05
N PHE A 4 18.93 -35.97 -7.28
CA PHE A 4 19.97 -34.95 -7.06
C PHE A 4 20.96 -34.81 -8.23
N THR A 5 21.05 -35.81 -9.11
CA THR A 5 22.00 -35.81 -10.23
C THR A 5 21.44 -35.19 -11.52
N GLU A 6 20.12 -35.02 -11.63
CA GLU A 6 19.51 -34.31 -12.76
C GLU A 6 19.48 -32.79 -12.55
N GLU A 7 19.49 -32.32 -11.30
CA GLU A 7 19.49 -30.90 -10.94
C GLU A 7 20.85 -30.21 -11.19
N LEU A 8 21.94 -30.98 -11.23
CA LEU A 8 23.28 -30.49 -11.57
C LEU A 8 23.53 -30.36 -13.08
N ARG A 9 22.53 -30.68 -13.91
CA ARG A 9 22.56 -30.48 -15.36
C ARG A 9 21.78 -29.26 -15.80
N ASP A 10 21.50 -28.34 -14.88
CA ASP A 10 20.96 -27.03 -15.21
C ASP A 10 22.09 -26.13 -15.77
N PRO A 11 22.05 -25.75 -17.06
CA PRO A 11 23.07 -24.90 -17.69
C PRO A 11 23.26 -23.53 -17.02
N TRP A 12 22.39 -23.17 -16.06
CA TRP A 12 22.44 -21.91 -15.32
C TRP A 12 23.26 -21.96 -14.01
N ALA A 13 23.56 -23.14 -13.46
CA ALA A 13 24.43 -23.26 -12.28
C ALA A 13 25.89 -22.85 -12.61
N LEU A 14 26.32 -23.11 -13.85
CA LEU A 14 27.64 -22.69 -14.34
C LEU A 14 27.70 -21.19 -14.65
N LEU A 15 26.59 -20.56 -15.03
CA LEU A 15 26.52 -19.10 -15.23
C LEU A 15 26.52 -18.32 -13.91
N LEU A 16 25.98 -18.90 -12.83
CA LEU A 16 26.06 -18.32 -11.48
C LEU A 16 27.44 -18.51 -10.83
N GLY A 17 28.13 -19.62 -11.11
CA GLY A 17 29.53 -19.81 -10.69
C GLY A 17 30.50 -18.84 -11.39
N ALA A 18 30.28 -18.56 -12.68
CA ALA A 18 31.14 -17.68 -13.47
C ALA A 18 30.94 -16.18 -13.17
N THR A 19 29.73 -15.74 -12.82
CA THR A 19 29.46 -14.33 -12.47
C THR A 19 29.92 -13.96 -11.05
N ALA A 20 29.94 -14.92 -10.12
CA ALA A 20 30.50 -14.70 -8.77
C ALA A 20 32.03 -14.58 -8.77
N ALA A 21 32.74 -15.23 -9.71
CA ALA A 21 34.19 -15.12 -9.84
C ALA A 21 34.64 -13.89 -10.67
N GLY A 22 33.81 -13.41 -11.61
CA GLY A 22 34.16 -12.32 -12.52
C GLY A 22 33.95 -10.89 -11.99
N ALA A 23 33.05 -10.68 -11.03
CA ALA A 23 32.76 -9.34 -10.49
C ALA A 23 33.75 -8.86 -9.41
N ALA A 24 34.64 -9.75 -8.93
CA ALA A 24 35.56 -9.44 -7.83
C ALA A 24 36.92 -8.86 -8.26
N TRP A 25 37.25 -8.82 -9.56
CA TRP A 25 38.60 -8.46 -10.03
C TRP A 25 38.72 -7.14 -10.82
N ALA A 26 37.61 -6.45 -11.10
CA ALA A 26 37.64 -5.31 -12.03
C ALA A 26 37.31 -3.93 -11.42
N VAL A 27 36.81 -3.86 -10.19
CA VAL A 27 36.52 -2.56 -9.58
C VAL A 27 36.81 -2.61 -8.08
N ASP A 28 37.87 -1.92 -7.68
CA ASP A 28 38.30 -1.66 -6.31
C ASP A 28 37.27 -0.75 -5.61
N VAL A 29 36.09 -1.30 -5.32
CA VAL A 29 34.97 -0.58 -4.69
C VAL A 29 34.59 -1.24 -3.36
N HIS A 30 34.48 -0.38 -2.37
CA HIS A 30 34.17 -0.63 -0.97
C HIS A 30 33.00 -1.64 -0.75
N PRO A 31 33.14 -2.64 0.16
CA PRO A 31 32.22 -3.79 0.28
C PRO A 31 30.85 -3.49 0.92
N ALA A 32 30.49 -2.22 1.15
CA ALA A 32 29.22 -1.85 1.80
C ALA A 32 28.01 -1.79 0.84
N GLY A 33 28.19 -1.94 -0.48
CA GLY A 33 27.13 -1.74 -1.48
C GLY A 33 26.42 -3.01 -2.00
N ALA A 34 26.91 -4.22 -1.69
CA ALA A 34 26.49 -5.43 -2.40
C ALA A 34 25.18 -6.08 -1.90
N VAL A 35 24.59 -5.61 -0.79
CA VAL A 35 23.37 -6.21 -0.21
C VAL A 35 22.08 -5.66 -0.86
N VAL A 36 22.14 -4.52 -1.54
CA VAL A 36 20.95 -3.86 -2.11
C VAL A 36 20.48 -4.51 -3.42
N ALA A 37 21.39 -5.06 -4.23
CA ALA A 37 21.05 -5.64 -5.53
C ALA A 37 20.35 -7.01 -5.45
N GLY A 38 20.62 -7.81 -4.41
CA GLY A 38 20.02 -9.14 -4.24
C GLY A 38 18.52 -9.09 -3.94
N VAL A 39 18.06 -8.04 -3.26
CA VAL A 39 16.66 -7.88 -2.86
C VAL A 39 15.78 -7.48 -4.04
N VAL A 40 16.32 -6.70 -4.99
CA VAL A 40 15.59 -6.25 -6.19
C VAL A 40 15.27 -7.42 -7.12
N VAL A 41 16.22 -8.32 -7.37
CA VAL A 41 16.01 -9.50 -8.24
C VAL A 41 15.05 -10.52 -7.61
N TRP A 42 15.03 -10.62 -6.28
CA TRP A 42 14.10 -11.51 -5.57
C TRP A 42 12.65 -10.99 -5.57
N LEU A 43 12.46 -9.66 -5.49
CA LEU A 43 11.14 -9.03 -5.60
C LEU A 43 10.50 -9.19 -6.99
N THR A 44 11.30 -9.18 -8.06
CA THR A 44 10.78 -9.41 -9.43
C THR A 44 10.29 -10.85 -9.64
N LYS A 45 10.87 -11.84 -8.97
CA LYS A 45 10.47 -13.26 -9.12
C LYS A 45 9.19 -13.60 -8.35
N ALA A 46 8.93 -12.94 -7.21
CA ALA A 46 7.67 -13.08 -6.49
C ALA A 46 6.47 -12.52 -7.29
N PHE A 47 6.70 -11.46 -8.07
CA PHE A 47 5.70 -10.84 -8.96
C PHE A 47 5.22 -11.77 -10.10
N ALA A 48 6.08 -12.66 -10.59
CA ALA A 48 5.72 -13.61 -11.65
C ALA A 48 4.91 -14.83 -11.15
N SER A 49 5.16 -15.28 -9.91
CA SER A 49 4.53 -16.51 -9.38
C SER A 49 3.07 -16.34 -8.95
N ALA A 50 2.66 -15.13 -8.58
CA ALA A 50 1.27 -14.83 -8.22
C ALA A 50 0.34 -14.69 -9.45
N TRP A 51 0.90 -14.49 -10.65
CA TRP A 51 0.13 -14.27 -11.88
C TRP A 51 -0.22 -15.58 -12.62
N GLN A 52 0.56 -16.65 -12.42
CA GLN A 52 0.42 -17.89 -13.21
C GLN A 52 -0.56 -18.93 -12.65
N SER A 53 -1.07 -18.78 -11.42
CA SER A 53 -1.93 -19.81 -10.80
C SER A 53 -3.43 -19.64 -11.04
N THR A 54 -3.87 -18.62 -11.78
CA THR A 54 -5.30 -18.38 -12.03
C THR A 54 -5.59 -18.26 -13.53
N GLY A 55 -5.13 -19.24 -14.31
CA GLY A 55 -5.52 -19.43 -15.70
C GLY A 55 -6.68 -20.42 -15.79
N GLY A 56 -7.90 -19.91 -15.80
CA GLY A 56 -9.13 -20.64 -16.17
C GLY A 56 -10.00 -19.72 -17.02
N GLU A 57 -10.17 -20.12 -18.28
CA GLU A 57 -10.75 -19.37 -19.39
C GLU A 57 -12.05 -18.60 -19.08
N SER A 58 -12.08 -17.31 -19.41
CA SER A 58 -13.24 -16.66 -20.06
C SER A 58 -12.82 -15.34 -20.70
N ARG A 59 -13.07 -15.25 -22.00
CA ARG A 59 -12.78 -14.13 -22.90
C ARG A 59 -13.80 -13.02 -22.62
N ALA A 60 -13.41 -12.05 -21.81
CA ALA A 60 -14.08 -10.75 -21.68
C ALA A 60 -13.00 -9.66 -21.65
N GLU A 61 -13.34 -8.48 -22.17
CA GLU A 61 -12.49 -7.30 -22.34
C GLU A 61 -11.48 -7.10 -21.19
N PRO A 62 -10.22 -6.69 -21.47
CA PRO A 62 -9.22 -6.52 -20.43
C PRO A 62 -9.73 -5.49 -19.40
N PRO A 63 -10.03 -5.89 -18.16
CA PRO A 63 -10.43 -4.94 -17.14
C PRO A 63 -9.24 -4.03 -16.86
N GLU A 64 -9.52 -2.74 -16.64
CA GLU A 64 -8.55 -1.77 -16.12
C GLU A 64 -7.72 -2.39 -14.99
N PRO A 65 -6.41 -2.08 -14.91
CA PRO A 65 -5.50 -2.73 -13.96
C PRO A 65 -6.00 -2.51 -12.53
N LYS A 66 -6.68 -3.53 -11.98
CA LYS A 66 -7.08 -3.58 -10.59
C LYS A 66 -5.79 -3.54 -9.79
N GLY A 67 -5.65 -2.54 -8.92
CA GLY A 67 -4.49 -2.39 -8.05
C GLY A 67 -4.20 -3.65 -7.23
N PRO A 68 -3.03 -3.73 -6.57
CA PRO A 68 -2.60 -4.91 -5.82
C PRO A 68 -3.71 -5.44 -4.90
N PRO A 69 -3.87 -6.78 -4.77
CA PRO A 69 -4.97 -7.36 -4.02
C PRO A 69 -4.85 -7.01 -2.52
N VAL A 70 -5.99 -6.67 -1.91
CA VAL A 70 -6.10 -6.40 -0.47
C VAL A 70 -6.18 -7.73 0.30
N ALA A 71 -5.44 -7.84 1.40
CA ALA A 71 -5.42 -9.06 2.21
C ALA A 71 -6.76 -9.28 2.92
N ARG A 72 -7.32 -10.50 2.82
CA ARG A 72 -8.59 -10.83 3.49
C ARG A 72 -8.45 -10.84 5.01
N GLY A 73 -9.45 -10.30 5.69
CA GLY A 73 -9.50 -10.20 7.16
C GLY A 73 -8.56 -9.14 7.75
N SER A 74 -7.93 -8.31 6.92
CA SER A 74 -7.01 -7.28 7.38
C SER A 74 -7.75 -5.99 7.78
N ALA A 75 -7.08 -5.12 8.54
CA ALA A 75 -7.62 -3.81 8.90
C ALA A 75 -7.82 -2.92 7.67
N GLU A 76 -6.91 -3.02 6.69
CA GLU A 76 -7.00 -2.33 5.40
C GLU A 76 -8.30 -2.69 4.66
N GLU A 77 -8.65 -3.97 4.63
CA GLU A 77 -9.89 -4.46 4.02
C GLU A 77 -11.14 -3.96 4.74
N ALA A 78 -11.10 -3.89 6.07
CA ALA A 78 -12.22 -3.39 6.86
C ALA A 78 -12.54 -1.91 6.56
N TRP A 79 -11.51 -1.06 6.52
CA TRP A 79 -11.66 0.36 6.20
C TRP A 79 -12.04 0.59 4.74
N LEU A 80 -11.43 -0.15 3.80
CA LEU A 80 -11.80 -0.06 2.39
C LEU A 80 -13.28 -0.43 2.17
N ARG A 81 -13.76 -1.52 2.79
CA ARG A 81 -15.19 -1.90 2.71
C ARG A 81 -16.12 -0.84 3.30
N ARG A 82 -15.66 -0.06 4.28
CA ARG A 82 -16.44 1.03 4.87
C ARG A 82 -16.53 2.21 3.89
N ALA A 83 -15.41 2.59 3.27
CA ALA A 83 -15.38 3.59 2.20
C ALA A 83 -16.24 3.19 0.98
N GLU A 84 -16.13 1.94 0.51
CA GLU A 84 -16.92 1.43 -0.62
C GLU A 84 -18.43 1.44 -0.32
N ARG A 85 -18.82 1.10 0.91
CA ARG A 85 -20.23 1.19 1.34
C ARG A 85 -20.73 2.62 1.40
N ALA A 86 -19.90 3.56 1.86
CA ALA A 86 -20.24 4.98 1.88
C ALA A 86 -20.45 5.52 0.45
N ALA A 87 -19.54 5.22 -0.47
CA ALA A 87 -19.69 5.59 -1.88
C ALA A 87 -20.92 4.96 -2.53
N GLY A 88 -21.20 3.68 -2.25
CA GLY A 88 -22.44 3.02 -2.71
C GLY A 88 -23.69 3.73 -2.19
N SER A 89 -23.72 4.07 -0.90
CA SER A 89 -24.83 4.82 -0.29
C SER A 89 -25.00 6.21 -0.91
N PHE A 90 -23.89 6.90 -1.20
CA PHE A 90 -23.90 8.18 -1.90
C PHE A 90 -24.46 8.06 -3.33
N ALA A 91 -24.08 7.02 -4.06
CA ALA A 91 -24.58 6.75 -5.40
C ALA A 91 -26.08 6.44 -5.41
N ASP A 92 -26.57 5.68 -4.42
CA ASP A 92 -28.00 5.37 -4.27
C ASP A 92 -28.81 6.63 -3.93
N LEU A 93 -28.31 7.45 -3.01
CA LEU A 93 -28.92 8.74 -2.63
C LEU A 93 -29.02 9.66 -3.84
N THR A 94 -27.92 9.89 -4.55
CA THR A 94 -27.90 10.77 -5.74
C THR A 94 -28.76 10.24 -6.88
N ALA A 95 -28.86 8.91 -7.05
CA ALA A 95 -29.76 8.31 -8.03
C ALA A 95 -31.23 8.60 -7.70
N SER A 96 -31.62 8.57 -6.41
CA SER A 96 -32.98 8.88 -5.96
C SER A 96 -33.35 10.36 -6.10
N MET A 97 -32.36 11.24 -6.21
CA MET A 97 -32.54 12.70 -6.27
C MET A 97 -32.54 13.28 -7.70
N ARG A 98 -32.29 12.44 -8.71
CA ARG A 98 -32.16 12.85 -10.11
C ARG A 98 -33.43 13.54 -10.61
N GLY A 99 -33.28 14.73 -11.20
CA GLY A 99 -34.39 15.54 -11.71
C GLY A 99 -34.84 16.67 -10.77
N GLN A 100 -34.16 16.87 -9.64
CA GLN A 100 -34.32 18.05 -8.79
C GLN A 100 -33.12 18.99 -9.01
N ILE A 101 -33.36 20.18 -9.57
CA ILE A 101 -32.32 21.13 -10.03
C ILE A 101 -31.27 21.47 -8.95
N LEU A 102 -31.66 21.51 -7.67
CA LEU A 102 -30.73 21.79 -6.56
C LEU A 102 -29.86 20.57 -6.17
N LEU A 103 -30.27 19.35 -6.51
CA LEU A 103 -29.59 18.11 -6.12
C LEU A 103 -28.73 17.52 -7.25
N ASP A 104 -28.88 17.98 -8.49
CA ASP A 104 -28.01 17.60 -9.60
C ASP A 104 -26.54 17.91 -9.29
N ARG A 105 -26.27 18.99 -8.54
CA ARG A 105 -24.91 19.33 -8.09
C ARG A 105 -24.30 18.32 -7.10
N ILE A 106 -25.13 17.62 -6.31
CA ILE A 106 -24.66 16.51 -5.45
C ILE A 106 -24.37 15.29 -6.32
N ALA A 107 -25.21 15.03 -7.33
CA ALA A 107 -24.98 13.95 -8.28
C ALA A 107 -23.69 14.14 -9.09
N ASP A 108 -23.32 15.38 -9.41
CA ASP A 108 -22.07 15.74 -10.09
C ASP A 108 -20.81 15.40 -9.27
N MET A 109 -20.93 15.20 -7.94
CA MET A 109 -19.80 14.82 -7.08
C MET A 109 -19.50 13.31 -7.10
N ARG A 110 -20.38 12.50 -7.70
CA ARG A 110 -20.21 11.04 -7.74
C ARG A 110 -18.89 10.59 -8.35
N PRO A 111 -18.43 11.11 -9.51
CA PRO A 111 -17.13 10.73 -10.06
C PRO A 111 -15.97 11.01 -9.09
N GLN A 112 -16.02 12.12 -8.36
CA GLN A 112 -15.00 12.48 -7.37
C GLN A 112 -14.98 11.52 -6.17
N VAL A 113 -16.16 11.06 -5.72
CA VAL A 113 -16.29 10.02 -4.68
C VAL A 113 -15.73 8.68 -5.18
N ASP A 114 -16.07 8.28 -6.41
CA ASP A 114 -15.58 7.04 -7.03
C ASP A 114 -14.05 7.06 -7.20
N ASP A 115 -13.48 8.19 -7.63
CA ASP A 115 -12.03 8.42 -7.72
C ASP A 115 -11.32 8.33 -6.35
N THR A 116 -11.97 8.88 -5.32
CA THR A 116 -11.48 8.83 -3.93
C THR A 116 -11.40 7.38 -3.45
N VAL A 117 -12.47 6.59 -3.66
CA VAL A 117 -12.46 5.15 -3.35
C VAL A 117 -11.43 4.39 -4.18
N GLY A 118 -11.25 4.74 -5.46
CA GLY A 118 -10.21 4.17 -6.31
C GLY A 118 -8.80 4.39 -5.74
N THR A 119 -8.55 5.59 -5.21
CA THR A 119 -7.29 5.93 -4.53
C THR A 119 -7.12 5.16 -3.22
N LEU A 120 -8.15 5.08 -2.38
CA LEU A 120 -8.13 4.28 -1.15
C LEU A 120 -7.89 2.79 -1.45
N ARG A 121 -8.47 2.26 -2.52
CA ARG A 121 -8.25 0.86 -2.95
C ARG A 121 -6.78 0.60 -3.32
N ARG A 122 -6.15 1.51 -4.07
CA ARG A 122 -4.71 1.41 -4.39
C ARG A 122 -3.86 1.45 -3.12
N LEU A 123 -4.13 2.40 -2.22
CA LEU A 123 -3.42 2.52 -0.93
C LEU A 123 -3.57 1.25 -0.06
N ALA A 124 -4.79 0.71 0.06
CA ALA A 124 -5.06 -0.52 0.79
C ALA A 124 -4.33 -1.73 0.19
N GLY A 125 -4.24 -1.81 -1.14
CA GLY A 125 -3.47 -2.83 -1.84
C GLY A 125 -1.98 -2.76 -1.52
N HIS A 126 -1.39 -1.55 -1.57
CA HIS A 126 0.01 -1.35 -1.19
C HIS A 126 0.27 -1.68 0.28
N ALA A 127 -0.58 -1.22 1.19
CA ALA A 127 -0.47 -1.54 2.62
C ALA A 127 -0.61 -3.05 2.90
N SER A 128 -1.45 -3.76 2.14
CA SER A 128 -1.60 -5.21 2.24
C SER A 128 -0.35 -5.97 1.79
N VAL A 129 0.28 -5.54 0.70
CA VAL A 129 1.55 -6.11 0.23
C VAL A 129 2.66 -5.87 1.26
N THR A 130 2.77 -4.63 1.76
CA THR A 130 3.75 -4.28 2.82
C THR A 130 3.48 -5.06 4.09
N GLY A 131 2.23 -5.19 4.53
CA GLY A 131 1.85 -6.00 5.69
C GLY A 131 2.21 -7.48 5.52
N SER A 132 1.99 -8.03 4.34
CA SER A 132 2.36 -9.42 4.01
C SER A 132 3.88 -9.62 3.97
N ALA A 133 4.64 -8.61 3.54
CA ALA A 133 6.10 -8.64 3.60
C ALA A 133 6.58 -8.57 5.06
N LEU A 134 6.06 -7.62 5.85
CA LEU A 134 6.37 -7.46 7.27
C LEU A 134 6.04 -8.71 8.09
N ALA A 135 4.95 -9.42 7.79
CA ALA A 135 4.57 -10.65 8.48
C ALA A 135 5.58 -11.80 8.32
N ARG A 136 6.48 -11.72 7.33
CA ARG A 136 7.58 -12.68 7.15
C ARG A 136 8.80 -12.35 8.00
N PHE A 137 8.91 -11.13 8.52
CA PHE A 137 9.97 -10.72 9.41
C PHE A 137 9.59 -11.03 10.85
N ASP A 138 10.51 -11.66 11.60
CA ASP A 138 10.40 -11.82 13.04
C ASP A 138 11.26 -10.76 13.74
N PRO A 139 10.68 -9.64 14.22
CA PRO A 139 11.45 -8.61 14.90
C PRO A 139 12.04 -9.09 16.23
N ARG A 140 11.44 -10.10 16.87
CA ARG A 140 11.99 -10.66 18.12
C ARG A 140 13.24 -11.48 17.84
N PHE A 141 13.25 -12.22 16.74
CA PHE A 141 14.43 -12.96 16.31
C PHE A 141 15.61 -12.02 16.00
N LEU A 142 15.37 -10.91 15.28
CA LEU A 142 16.42 -9.92 14.99
C LEU A 142 17.03 -9.33 16.27
N ASP A 143 16.20 -9.03 17.27
CA ASP A 143 16.64 -8.47 18.54
C ASP A 143 17.44 -9.48 19.37
N GLN A 144 17.00 -10.73 19.38
CA GLN A 144 17.72 -11.83 20.03
C GLN A 144 19.07 -12.10 19.37
N GLU A 145 19.11 -12.16 18.03
CA GLU A 145 20.34 -12.43 17.29
C GLU A 145 21.34 -11.26 17.42
N ARG A 146 20.84 -10.01 17.42
CA ARG A 146 21.67 -8.83 17.73
C ARG A 146 22.29 -8.91 19.12
N ALA A 147 21.51 -9.26 20.13
CA ALA A 147 22.01 -9.41 21.50
C ALA A 147 23.05 -10.53 21.60
N ARG A 148 22.81 -11.65 20.92
CA ARG A 148 23.73 -12.79 20.83
C ARG A 148 25.05 -12.39 20.17
N LEU A 149 25.02 -11.73 19.01
CA LEU A 149 26.22 -11.28 18.30
C LEU A 149 26.99 -10.23 19.09
N THR A 150 26.29 -9.31 19.76
CA THR A 150 26.90 -8.29 20.64
C THR A 150 27.64 -8.95 21.80
N GLN A 151 27.06 -10.00 22.39
CA GLN A 151 27.72 -10.76 23.45
C GLN A 151 28.93 -11.54 22.92
N ALA A 152 28.81 -12.20 21.76
CA ALA A 152 29.93 -12.89 21.11
C ALA A 152 31.09 -11.93 20.78
N ARG A 153 30.76 -10.71 20.36
CA ARG A 153 31.73 -9.65 20.03
C ARG A 153 32.58 -9.23 21.22
N ARG A 154 32.03 -9.24 22.44
CA ARG A 154 32.76 -8.88 23.68
C ARG A 154 33.88 -9.85 24.03
N THR A 155 33.74 -11.12 23.62
CA THR A 155 34.71 -12.18 23.93
C THR A 155 35.51 -12.62 22.69
N ALA A 156 35.26 -12.02 21.53
CA ALA A 156 35.88 -12.40 20.27
C ALA A 156 37.33 -11.91 20.16
N ARG A 157 38.15 -12.69 19.47
CA ARG A 157 39.49 -12.27 19.04
C ARG A 157 39.40 -11.25 17.91
N GLU A 158 40.45 -10.45 17.74
CA GLU A 158 40.52 -9.35 16.76
C GLU A 158 40.25 -9.81 15.31
N GLU A 159 40.64 -11.03 14.97
CA GLU A 159 40.40 -11.65 13.66
C GLU A 159 38.91 -11.87 13.34
N VAL A 160 38.09 -12.17 14.36
CA VAL A 160 36.65 -12.48 14.22
C VAL A 160 35.78 -11.26 14.54
N ALA A 161 36.33 -10.31 15.29
CA ALA A 161 35.70 -9.05 15.67
C ALA A 161 35.08 -8.29 14.48
N GLY A 162 35.84 -8.12 13.40
CA GLY A 162 35.37 -7.39 12.22
C GLY A 162 34.21 -8.08 11.47
N GLU A 163 34.16 -9.42 11.48
CA GLU A 163 33.06 -10.18 10.89
C GLU A 163 31.78 -10.04 11.71
N LEU A 164 31.91 -10.08 13.03
CA LEU A 164 30.79 -9.86 13.95
C LEU A 164 30.25 -8.43 13.84
N ASP A 165 31.13 -7.42 13.73
CA ASP A 165 30.72 -6.02 13.54
C ASP A 165 29.95 -5.83 12.23
N ARG A 166 30.39 -6.48 11.13
CA ARG A 166 29.66 -6.47 9.85
C ARG A 166 28.30 -7.17 9.96
N SER A 167 28.23 -8.29 10.66
CA SER A 167 26.97 -9.01 10.90
C SER A 167 25.98 -8.18 11.74
N ILE A 168 26.47 -7.53 12.79
CA ILE A 168 25.68 -6.61 13.63
C ILE A 168 25.15 -5.44 12.80
N ALA A 169 25.99 -4.83 11.97
CA ALA A 169 25.58 -3.72 11.09
C ALA A 169 24.51 -4.16 10.08
N ALA A 170 24.60 -5.38 9.53
CA ALA A 170 23.60 -5.92 8.63
C ALA A 170 22.24 -6.12 9.33
N LEU A 171 22.23 -6.63 10.57
CA LEU A 171 20.99 -6.75 11.36
C LEU A 171 20.38 -5.38 11.71
N ASP A 172 21.21 -4.38 12.00
CA ASP A 172 20.73 -3.01 12.22
C ASP A 172 20.05 -2.43 11.00
N ALA A 173 20.66 -2.59 9.82
CA ALA A 173 20.07 -2.15 8.56
C ALA A 173 18.72 -2.84 8.28
N GLN A 174 18.60 -4.14 8.58
CA GLN A 174 17.33 -4.86 8.47
C GLN A 174 16.25 -4.32 9.42
N ARG A 175 16.61 -4.03 10.68
CA ARG A 175 15.70 -3.47 11.68
C ARG A 175 15.23 -2.06 11.29
N GLU A 176 16.13 -1.24 10.74
CA GLU A 176 15.79 0.10 10.25
C GLU A 176 14.79 0.03 9.08
N VAL A 177 15.02 -0.86 8.11
CA VAL A 177 14.09 -1.08 6.99
C VAL A 177 12.73 -1.55 7.50
N TYR A 178 12.70 -2.50 8.44
CA TYR A 178 11.46 -2.96 9.06
C TYR A 178 10.70 -1.79 9.72
N GLY A 179 11.39 -0.97 10.52
CA GLY A 179 10.78 0.17 11.20
C GLY A 179 10.22 1.23 10.23
N ARG A 180 10.93 1.50 9.13
CA ARG A 180 10.43 2.40 8.07
C ARG A 180 9.18 1.85 7.39
N LEU A 181 9.17 0.56 7.04
CA LEU A 181 8.03 -0.09 6.38
C LEU A 181 6.82 -0.22 7.31
N SER A 182 7.02 -0.55 8.59
CA SER A 182 5.92 -0.63 9.57
C SER A 182 5.32 0.75 9.81
N GLY A 183 6.15 1.77 9.99
CA GLY A 183 5.67 3.15 10.16
C GLY A 183 4.98 3.70 8.90
N ALA A 184 5.42 3.31 7.70
CA ALA A 184 4.72 3.64 6.45
C ALA A 184 3.34 2.98 6.40
N ARG A 185 3.24 1.69 6.75
CA ARG A 185 1.95 0.97 6.79
C ARG A 185 0.98 1.59 7.79
N GLU A 186 1.45 1.95 8.98
CA GLU A 186 0.61 2.60 10.00
C GLU A 186 0.06 3.94 9.51
N ARG A 187 0.88 4.75 8.84
CA ARG A 187 0.43 6.01 8.22
C ARG A 187 -0.65 5.78 7.15
N VAL A 188 -0.47 4.76 6.30
CA VAL A 188 -1.49 4.41 5.29
C VAL A 188 -2.78 3.92 5.94
N LEU A 189 -2.70 3.13 7.01
CA LEU A 189 -3.89 2.69 7.76
C LEU A 189 -4.67 3.85 8.36
N ALA A 190 -3.98 4.78 9.04
CA ALA A 190 -4.61 5.99 9.57
C ALA A 190 -5.27 6.82 8.44
N ARG A 191 -4.68 6.81 7.24
CA ARG A 191 -5.24 7.52 6.09
C ARG A 191 -6.47 6.82 5.50
N LEU A 192 -6.47 5.50 5.44
CA LEU A 192 -7.65 4.71 5.03
C LEU A 192 -8.81 4.94 5.99
N GLU A 193 -8.53 4.96 7.29
CA GLU A 193 -9.51 5.25 8.33
C GLU A 193 -10.08 6.67 8.17
N SER A 194 -9.22 7.69 8.09
CA SER A 194 -9.65 9.08 7.89
C SER A 194 -10.47 9.25 6.61
N GLY A 195 -10.02 8.65 5.48
CA GLY A 195 -10.74 8.74 4.21
C GLY A 195 -12.11 8.06 4.24
N ALA A 196 -12.23 6.89 4.91
CA ALA A 196 -13.51 6.23 5.09
C ALA A 196 -14.47 7.07 5.95
N ILE A 197 -13.99 7.66 7.05
CA ILE A 197 -14.80 8.52 7.93
C ILE A 197 -15.26 9.78 7.17
N SER A 198 -14.40 10.42 6.39
CA SER A 198 -14.76 11.59 5.58
C SER A 198 -15.85 11.27 4.56
N LEU A 199 -15.76 10.13 3.86
CA LEU A 199 -16.80 9.69 2.93
C LEU A 199 -18.15 9.41 3.60
N GLU A 200 -18.14 8.92 4.84
CA GLU A 200 -19.37 8.73 5.60
C GLU A 200 -19.97 10.03 6.09
N GLY A 201 -19.12 10.99 6.49
CA GLY A 201 -19.54 12.36 6.77
C GLY A 201 -20.21 13.01 5.56
N LEU A 202 -19.63 12.82 4.37
CA LEU A 202 -20.19 13.28 3.10
C LEU A 202 -21.61 12.73 2.87
N VAL A 203 -21.81 11.43 3.09
CA VAL A 203 -23.12 10.77 2.99
C VAL A 203 -24.10 11.36 4.00
N ALA A 204 -23.70 11.50 5.26
CA ALA A 204 -24.57 12.07 6.30
C ALA A 204 -25.02 13.49 5.96
N ARG A 205 -24.11 14.32 5.44
CA ARG A 205 -24.41 15.69 5.05
C ARG A 205 -25.27 15.76 3.77
N ALA A 206 -25.06 14.87 2.80
CA ALA A 206 -25.93 14.76 1.64
C ALA A 206 -27.37 14.37 2.02
N VAL A 207 -27.53 13.45 2.99
CA VAL A 207 -28.85 13.11 3.57
C VAL A 207 -29.47 14.32 4.25
N GLU A 208 -28.70 15.07 5.04
CA GLU A 208 -29.20 16.27 5.72
C GLU A 208 -29.69 17.34 4.72
N ILE A 209 -28.90 17.63 3.69
CA ILE A 209 -29.28 18.58 2.63
C ILE A 209 -30.57 18.11 1.94
N SER A 210 -30.68 16.81 1.62
CA SER A 210 -31.89 16.26 1.02
C SER A 210 -33.11 16.33 1.94
N ALA A 211 -32.94 16.15 3.25
CA ALA A 211 -34.03 16.29 4.20
C ALA A 211 -34.48 17.76 4.30
N MET A 212 -33.52 18.70 4.34
CA MET A 212 -33.81 20.14 4.38
C MET A 212 -34.53 20.62 3.11
N THR A 213 -34.15 20.15 1.92
CA THR A 213 -34.85 20.52 0.68
C THR A 213 -36.27 19.96 0.62
N ALA A 214 -36.50 18.76 1.15
CA ALA A 214 -37.84 18.17 1.25
C ALA A 214 -38.77 18.94 2.20
N THR A 215 -38.22 19.51 3.29
CA THR A 215 -39.01 20.29 4.26
C THR A 215 -39.18 21.76 3.88
N SER A 216 -38.26 22.33 3.09
CA SER A 216 -38.17 23.77 2.80
C SER A 216 -38.80 24.18 1.47
N GLY A 217 -39.87 23.50 1.04
CA GLY A 217 -40.55 23.68 -0.25
C GLY A 217 -41.14 25.08 -0.59
N GLY A 218 -40.62 26.17 -0.03
CA GLY A 218 -40.97 27.55 -0.37
C GLY A 218 -39.78 28.51 -0.23
N ALA A 219 -39.50 29.22 -1.34
CA ALA A 219 -38.69 30.43 -1.62
C ALA A 219 -37.53 30.93 -0.71
N ASP A 220 -37.47 30.66 0.59
CA ASP A 220 -36.47 31.24 1.51
C ASP A 220 -35.27 30.32 1.80
N GLY A 221 -35.25 29.08 1.28
CA GLY A 221 -34.22 28.05 1.59
C GLY A 221 -33.05 27.94 0.59
N ALA A 222 -33.05 28.69 -0.51
CA ALA A 222 -32.08 28.52 -1.61
C ALA A 222 -30.64 28.93 -1.22
N ASP A 223 -30.48 29.96 -0.38
CA ASP A 223 -29.16 30.44 0.03
C ASP A 223 -28.43 29.49 1.00
N GLY A 224 -29.17 28.82 1.89
CA GLY A 224 -28.60 27.85 2.85
C GLY A 224 -28.14 26.54 2.19
N GLY A 225 -28.91 26.04 1.21
CA GLY A 225 -28.55 24.84 0.45
C GLY A 225 -27.31 25.06 -0.44
N GLY A 226 -27.19 26.24 -1.06
CA GLY A 226 -26.03 26.60 -1.87
C GLY A 226 -24.72 26.66 -1.08
N GLN A 227 -24.76 27.23 0.13
CA GLN A 227 -23.60 27.29 1.04
C GLN A 227 -23.18 25.86 1.47
N ALA A 228 -24.12 25.02 1.88
CA ALA A 228 -23.85 23.65 2.30
C ALA A 228 -23.25 22.78 1.18
N LEU A 229 -23.67 22.99 -0.07
CA LEU A 229 -23.09 22.34 -1.26
C LEU A 229 -21.65 22.80 -1.52
N ASN A 230 -21.38 24.08 -1.33
CA ASN A 230 -20.05 24.65 -1.53
C ASN A 230 -19.05 24.15 -0.48
N ASP A 231 -19.51 24.04 0.77
CA ASP A 231 -18.74 23.43 1.86
C ASP A 231 -18.43 21.96 1.54
N LEU A 232 -19.42 21.20 1.06
CA LEU A 232 -19.26 19.80 0.64
C LEU A 232 -18.19 19.61 -0.45
N THR A 233 -18.23 20.49 -1.46
CA THR A 233 -17.27 20.48 -2.57
C THR A 233 -15.87 20.79 -2.06
N THR A 234 -15.75 21.75 -1.14
CA THR A 234 -14.47 22.16 -0.54
C THR A 234 -13.87 21.03 0.29
N GLU A 235 -14.67 20.36 1.14
CA GLU A 235 -14.23 19.21 1.94
C GLU A 235 -13.78 18.03 1.07
N LEU A 236 -14.47 17.77 -0.04
CA LEU A 236 -14.10 16.70 -0.97
C LEU A 236 -12.78 17.00 -1.68
N GLU A 237 -12.58 18.22 -2.17
CA GLU A 237 -11.30 18.62 -2.79
C GLU A 237 -10.15 18.60 -1.77
N LEU A 238 -10.38 19.04 -0.53
CA LEU A 238 -9.38 18.94 0.54
C LEU A 238 -9.01 17.48 0.83
N THR A 239 -10.00 16.59 0.88
CA THR A 239 -9.78 15.14 1.09
C THR A 239 -9.00 14.53 -0.07
N ARG A 240 -9.36 14.88 -1.32
CA ARG A 240 -8.69 14.42 -2.54
C ARG A 240 -7.24 14.89 -2.59
N GLN A 241 -6.99 16.17 -2.34
CA GLN A 241 -5.65 16.74 -2.36
C GLN A 241 -4.77 16.10 -1.28
N SER A 242 -5.28 15.98 -0.06
CA SER A 242 -4.53 15.32 1.02
C SER A 242 -4.34 13.82 0.80
N LEU A 243 -5.18 13.13 0.01
CA LEU A 243 -4.92 11.75 -0.42
C LEU A 243 -3.82 11.68 -1.47
N HIS A 244 -3.82 12.62 -2.43
CA HIS A 244 -2.81 12.66 -3.49
C HIS A 244 -1.41 12.96 -2.95
N GLU A 245 -1.30 13.94 -2.05
CA GLU A 245 -0.04 14.28 -1.36
C GLU A 245 0.53 13.09 -0.57
N VAL A 246 -0.35 12.28 0.03
CA VAL A 246 0.06 11.07 0.76
C VAL A 246 0.46 9.95 -0.19
N GLU A 247 -0.22 9.78 -1.32
CA GLU A 247 0.20 8.83 -2.35
C GLU A 247 1.61 9.17 -2.86
N GLU A 248 1.88 10.44 -3.14
CA GLU A 248 3.20 10.91 -3.55
C GLU A 248 4.25 10.72 -2.46
N ALA A 249 3.93 11.02 -1.20
CA ALA A 249 4.83 10.79 -0.07
C ALA A 249 5.13 9.29 0.11
N THR A 250 4.11 8.44 -0.01
CA THR A 250 4.26 6.98 0.08
C THR A 250 5.10 6.43 -1.06
N ARG A 251 4.91 6.93 -2.29
CA ARG A 251 5.72 6.57 -3.46
C ARG A 251 7.17 7.02 -3.30
N ARG A 252 7.41 8.20 -2.72
CA ARG A 252 8.74 8.74 -2.45
C ARG A 252 9.47 7.95 -1.35
N ASP A 253 8.75 7.54 -0.30
CA ASP A 253 9.30 6.76 0.82
C ASP A 253 9.63 5.31 0.44
N LEU A 254 8.91 4.73 -0.53
CA LEU A 254 9.10 3.34 -0.97
C LEU A 254 10.09 3.18 -2.14
N GLY A 255 10.52 4.28 -2.77
CA GLY A 255 11.45 4.29 -3.90
C GLY A 255 10.80 3.91 -5.25
N PRO A 256 11.37 4.36 -6.39
CA PRO A 256 10.91 3.97 -7.74
C PRO A 256 11.10 2.48 -8.03
#